data_AF-A0A915NY21-F1
#
_entry.id   AF-A0A915NY21-F1
#
_cell.length_a   1.000
_cell.length_b   1.000
_cell.length_c   1.000
_cell.angle_alpha   90.00
_cell.angle_beta   90.00
_cell.angle_gamma   90.00
#
_symmetry.space_group_name_H-M   'P 1'
#
loop_
_entity.id
_entity.type
_entity.pdbx_description
1 polymer ?
#
loop_
_entity_poly.entity_id
_entity_poly.type
_entity_poly.pdbx_seq_one_letter_code
_entity_poly.pdbx_strand_id
1 'polypeptide(L)'
;MSNITTDPAYAAFKDAGFCVPLVLLIFCKASVCLLGIILNGDLVYITWKTKTLRGACNLQIALNAFSICIQQSSSFVTLAVVVTGTNFIPLGYCGIIQAIPLFCTIFTNGIAFSIGVDRLLSSMKKTQLNVFKSLSVILLMEICGWISNYSIRLIIGAANLHTLNSWYIINITTIMPYIAMSLSPVSLYIFSTEYSRAFLKQFPFISTSKLNSSTTAVVPFGGKNISSKKFYDSL
;
A
#
# COMPACT_ATOMS: atom_id res chain seq x y z
N MET A 1 -23.85 10.34 -28.46
CA MET A 1 -24.28 9.10 -27.77
C MET A 1 -24.06 7.95 -28.73
N SER A 2 -22.95 7.23 -28.61
CA SER A 2 -22.73 5.98 -29.33
C SER A 2 -23.71 4.93 -28.81
N ASN A 3 -24.30 4.14 -29.71
CA ASN A 3 -25.19 3.04 -29.34
C ASN A 3 -24.40 2.02 -28.50
N ILE A 4 -24.59 2.06 -27.17
CA ILE A 4 -23.95 1.14 -26.20
C ILE A 4 -24.25 -0.33 -26.52
N THR A 5 -25.30 -0.60 -27.28
CA THR A 5 -25.74 -1.93 -27.70
C THR A 5 -24.82 -2.62 -28.72
N THR A 6 -23.87 -1.93 -29.35
CA THR A 6 -22.95 -2.53 -30.33
C THR A 6 -21.56 -2.84 -29.78
N ASP A 7 -21.30 -2.65 -28.49
CA ASP A 7 -19.99 -3.00 -27.91
C ASP A 7 -19.87 -4.54 -27.80
N PRO A 8 -18.90 -5.17 -28.50
CA PRO A 8 -18.72 -6.62 -28.46
C PRO A 8 -18.45 -7.17 -27.06
N ALA A 9 -17.87 -6.39 -26.14
CA ALA A 9 -17.74 -6.82 -24.74
C ALA A 9 -19.07 -6.81 -24.00
N TYR A 10 -19.92 -5.81 -24.25
CA TYR A 10 -21.26 -5.75 -23.67
C TYR A 10 -22.09 -6.96 -24.13
N ALA A 11 -22.08 -7.24 -25.44
CA ALA A 11 -22.75 -8.40 -26.00
C ALA A 11 -22.21 -9.73 -25.46
N ALA A 12 -20.89 -9.84 -25.26
CA ALA A 12 -20.27 -11.06 -24.74
C ALA A 12 -20.60 -11.36 -23.28
N PHE A 13 -20.79 -10.33 -22.44
CA PHE A 13 -20.95 -10.53 -20.99
C PHE A 13 -22.37 -10.30 -20.46
N LYS A 14 -23.28 -9.68 -21.22
CA LYS A 14 -24.60 -9.27 -20.71
C LYS A 14 -25.42 -10.46 -20.20
N ASP A 15 -25.37 -11.56 -20.94
CA ASP A 15 -26.17 -12.76 -20.68
C ASP A 15 -25.30 -14.00 -20.42
N ALA A 16 -23.97 -13.83 -20.31
CA ALA A 16 -23.04 -14.94 -20.07
C ALA A 16 -23.15 -15.55 -18.66
N GLY A 17 -23.84 -14.86 -17.73
CA GLY A 17 -23.96 -15.29 -16.35
C GLY A 17 -22.60 -15.47 -15.68
N PHE A 18 -22.42 -16.63 -15.03
CA PHE A 18 -21.20 -16.97 -14.28
C PHE A 18 -20.04 -17.34 -15.23
N CYS A 19 -19.13 -16.39 -15.49
CA CYS A 19 -17.94 -16.61 -16.30
C CYS A 19 -16.72 -16.95 -15.41
N VAL A 20 -16.30 -18.23 -15.40
CA VAL A 20 -15.23 -18.74 -14.52
C VAL A 20 -13.91 -17.95 -14.62
N PRO A 21 -13.36 -17.66 -15.82
CA PRO A 21 -12.09 -16.91 -15.92
C PRO A 21 -12.17 -15.51 -15.33
N LEU A 22 -13.33 -14.85 -15.47
CA LEU A 22 -13.58 -13.52 -14.97
C LEU A 22 -13.71 -13.52 -13.44
N VAL A 23 -14.46 -14.48 -12.88
CA VAL A 23 -14.58 -14.68 -11.43
C VAL A 23 -13.21 -14.98 -10.81
N LEU A 24 -12.42 -15.87 -11.41
CA LEU A 24 -11.10 -16.25 -10.91
C LEU A 24 -10.14 -15.05 -10.86
N LEU A 25 -10.12 -14.24 -11.91
CA LEU A 25 -9.25 -13.06 -11.98
C LEU A 25 -9.61 -12.02 -10.91
N ILE A 26 -10.91 -11.72 -10.77
CA ILE A 26 -11.39 -10.76 -9.79
C ILE A 26 -11.18 -11.29 -8.36
N PHE A 27 -11.36 -12.59 -8.15
CA PHE A 27 -11.06 -13.24 -6.88
C PHE A 27 -9.57 -13.14 -6.51
N CYS A 28 -8.66 -13.35 -7.49
CA CYS A 28 -7.22 -13.16 -7.28
C CYS A 28 -6.90 -11.72 -6.85
N LYS A 29 -7.46 -10.72 -7.55
CA LYS A 29 -7.34 -9.31 -7.18
C LYS A 29 -7.88 -9.04 -5.77
N ALA A 30 -9.06 -9.56 -5.44
CA ALA A 30 -9.68 -9.40 -4.12
C ALA A 30 -8.83 -10.03 -3.01
N SER A 31 -8.16 -11.15 -3.29
CA SER A 31 -7.24 -11.81 -2.35
C SER A 31 -6.02 -10.94 -2.04
N VAL A 32 -5.45 -10.29 -3.06
CA VAL A 32 -4.36 -9.30 -2.88
C VAL A 32 -4.86 -8.11 -2.04
N CYS A 33 -6.06 -7.60 -2.33
CA CYS A 33 -6.67 -6.51 -1.57
C CYS A 33 -6.94 -6.89 -0.11
N LEU A 34 -7.34 -8.14 0.15
CA LEU A 34 -7.55 -8.63 1.51
C LEU A 34 -6.25 -8.58 2.32
N LEU A 35 -5.15 -9.06 1.71
CA LEU A 35 -3.82 -8.98 2.33
C LEU A 35 -3.44 -7.53 2.61
N GLY A 36 -3.67 -6.64 1.65
CA GLY A 36 -3.38 -5.21 1.83
C GLY A 36 -4.22 -4.56 2.93
N ILE A 37 -5.50 -4.88 3.06
CA ILE A 37 -6.36 -4.39 4.15
C ILE A 37 -5.85 -4.86 5.51
N ILE A 38 -5.43 -6.13 5.62
CA ILE A 38 -4.88 -6.67 6.88
C ILE A 38 -3.59 -5.93 7.24
N LEU A 39 -2.63 -5.86 6.32
CA LEU A 39 -1.32 -5.25 6.57
C LEU A 39 -1.40 -3.74 6.85
N ASN A 40 -2.24 -3.02 6.11
CA ASN A 40 -2.45 -1.58 6.33
C ASN A 40 -3.28 -1.35 7.60
N GLY A 41 -4.24 -2.23 7.91
CA GLY A 41 -4.97 -2.22 9.18
C GLY A 41 -4.05 -2.39 10.39
N ASP A 42 -3.11 -3.32 10.32
CA ASP A 42 -2.08 -3.52 11.36
C ASP A 42 -1.23 -2.27 11.56
N LEU A 43 -0.85 -1.59 10.47
CA LEU A 43 -0.07 -0.34 10.53
C LEU A 43 -0.84 0.79 11.22
N VAL A 44 -2.13 0.95 10.89
CA VAL A 44 -3.01 1.90 11.56
C VAL A 44 -3.12 1.57 13.05
N TYR A 45 -3.34 0.29 13.37
CA TYR A 45 -3.48 -0.18 14.74
C TYR A 45 -2.23 0.09 15.58
N ILE A 46 -1.04 -0.26 15.08
CA ILE A 46 0.24 -0.06 15.78
C ILE A 46 0.50 1.44 16.00
N THR A 47 0.23 2.27 14.99
CA THR A 47 0.42 3.71 15.08
C THR A 47 -0.51 4.33 16.12
N TRP A 48 -1.76 3.88 16.18
CA TRP A 48 -2.72 4.32 17.18
C TRP A 48 -2.32 3.91 18.61
N LYS A 49 -1.89 2.65 18.79
CA LYS A 49 -1.56 2.08 20.10
C LYS A 49 -0.25 2.63 20.67
N THR A 50 0.74 2.88 19.83
CA THR A 50 2.10 3.23 20.26
C THR A 50 2.25 4.74 20.43
N LYS A 51 2.27 5.22 21.69
CA LYS A 51 2.36 6.66 21.99
C LYS A 51 3.61 7.33 21.39
N THR A 52 4.73 6.62 21.31
CA THR A 52 5.99 7.13 20.73
C THR A 52 5.88 7.37 19.23
N LEU A 53 4.92 6.75 18.54
CA LEU A 53 4.69 6.91 17.11
C LEU A 53 3.66 8.00 16.80
N ARG A 54 3.13 8.77 17.76
CA ARG A 54 2.07 9.77 17.51
C ARG A 54 2.57 11.13 16.97
N GLY A 55 3.71 11.16 16.29
CA GLY A 55 4.19 12.36 15.59
C GLY A 55 3.31 12.68 14.36
N ALA A 56 3.30 13.95 13.94
CA ALA A 56 2.49 14.40 12.80
C ALA A 56 2.72 13.60 11.51
N CYS A 57 3.98 13.33 11.17
CA CYS A 57 4.31 12.50 10.00
C CYS A 57 3.81 11.06 10.13
N ASN A 58 3.93 10.44 11.31
CA ASN A 58 3.42 9.08 11.52
C ASN A 58 1.89 9.02 11.48
N LEU A 59 1.22 10.08 11.92
CA LEU A 59 -0.24 10.21 11.76
C LEU A 59 -0.62 10.30 10.27
N GLN A 60 0.14 11.03 9.46
CA GLN A 60 -0.05 11.05 8.00
C GLN A 60 0.15 9.65 7.39
N ILE A 61 1.18 8.89 7.82
CA ILE A 61 1.39 7.50 7.38
C ILE A 61 0.19 6.62 7.74
N ALA A 62 -0.32 6.72 8.96
CA ALA A 62 -1.51 5.96 9.37
C ALA A 62 -2.76 6.37 8.58
N LEU A 63 -2.95 7.66 8.33
CA LEU A 63 -4.08 8.16 7.53
C LEU A 63 -4.00 7.71 6.07
N ASN A 64 -2.79 7.64 5.51
CA ASN A 64 -2.52 7.07 4.20
C ASN A 64 -2.90 5.59 4.16
N ALA A 65 -2.44 4.80 5.13
CA ALA A 65 -2.76 3.38 5.24
C ALA A 65 -4.27 3.13 5.40
N PHE A 66 -4.95 3.94 6.21
CA PHE A 66 -6.41 3.88 6.36
C PHE A 66 -7.13 4.17 5.03
N SER A 67 -6.66 5.15 4.27
CA SER A 67 -7.21 5.50 2.95
C SER A 67 -7.01 4.36 1.94
N ILE A 68 -5.87 3.67 1.99
CA ILE A 68 -5.60 2.46 1.20
C ILE A 68 -6.58 1.34 1.56
N CYS A 69 -6.90 1.11 2.84
CA CYS A 69 -7.89 0.11 3.24
C CYS A 69 -9.27 0.39 2.61
N ILE A 70 -9.72 1.65 2.65
CA ILE A 70 -11.00 2.04 2.03
C ILE A 70 -10.93 1.86 0.52
N GLN A 71 -9.84 2.28 -0.13
CA GLN A 71 -9.64 2.11 -1.57
C GLN A 71 -9.69 0.63 -1.98
N GLN A 72 -8.99 -0.24 -1.26
CA GLN A 72 -8.92 -1.68 -1.55
C GLN A 72 -10.24 -2.40 -1.28
N SER A 73 -11.09 -1.88 -0.39
CA SER A 73 -12.41 -2.45 -0.12
C SER A 73 -13.32 -2.47 -1.37
N SER A 74 -13.07 -1.57 -2.34
CA SER A 74 -13.82 -1.52 -3.61
C SER A 74 -13.72 -2.80 -4.45
N SER A 75 -12.61 -3.54 -4.33
CA SER A 75 -12.44 -4.81 -5.04
C SER A 75 -13.42 -5.88 -4.58
N PHE A 76 -13.92 -5.81 -3.34
CA PHE A 76 -14.93 -6.75 -2.84
C PHE A 76 -16.31 -6.45 -3.41
N VAL A 77 -16.63 -5.17 -3.67
CA VAL A 77 -17.86 -4.79 -4.39
C VAL A 77 -17.81 -5.38 -5.80
N THR A 78 -16.68 -5.23 -6.50
CA THR A 78 -16.51 -5.82 -7.84
C THR A 78 -16.66 -7.34 -7.80
N LEU A 79 -16.06 -8.01 -6.81
CA LEU A 79 -16.20 -9.44 -6.62
C LEU A 79 -17.66 -9.85 -6.40
N ALA A 80 -18.38 -9.16 -5.52
CA ALA A 80 -19.78 -9.45 -5.22
C ALA A 80 -20.65 -9.37 -6.48
N VAL A 81 -20.49 -8.32 -7.28
CA VAL A 81 -21.22 -8.09 -8.54
C VAL A 81 -20.95 -9.19 -9.58
N VAL A 82 -19.71 -9.63 -9.66
CA VAL A 82 -19.28 -10.69 -10.57
C VAL A 82 -19.83 -12.05 -10.13
N VAL A 83 -19.85 -12.33 -8.82
CA VAL A 83 -20.38 -13.58 -8.27
C VAL A 83 -21.91 -13.66 -8.43
N THR A 84 -22.64 -12.54 -8.34
CA THR A 84 -24.09 -12.51 -8.56
C THR A 84 -24.49 -12.71 -10.01
N GLY A 85 -23.54 -12.73 -10.96
CA GLY A 85 -23.80 -12.86 -12.39
C GLY A 85 -24.45 -11.62 -13.02
N THR A 86 -24.66 -10.56 -12.23
CA THR A 86 -25.12 -9.26 -12.71
C THR A 86 -23.92 -8.50 -13.26
N ASN A 87 -23.47 -8.88 -14.46
CA ASN A 87 -22.23 -8.36 -15.05
C ASN A 87 -22.26 -6.85 -15.33
N PHE A 88 -23.45 -6.22 -15.34
CA PHE A 88 -23.62 -4.80 -15.61
C PHE A 88 -24.39 -4.09 -14.49
N ILE A 89 -23.74 -3.11 -13.88
CA ILE A 89 -24.35 -2.16 -12.94
C ILE A 89 -24.65 -0.88 -13.72
N PRO A 90 -25.81 -0.23 -13.52
CA PRO A 90 -26.06 1.08 -14.11
C PRO A 90 -25.01 2.10 -13.65
N LEU A 91 -24.59 2.98 -14.56
CA LEU A 91 -23.49 3.92 -14.34
C LEU A 91 -23.70 4.82 -13.11
N GLY A 92 -24.94 5.23 -12.82
CA GLY A 92 -25.27 6.04 -11.64
C GLY A 92 -24.97 5.34 -10.31
N TYR A 93 -25.35 4.07 -10.16
CA TYR A 93 -25.05 3.27 -8.96
C TYR A 93 -23.55 3.00 -8.84
N CYS A 94 -22.90 2.70 -9.97
CA CYS A 94 -21.44 2.52 -10.02
C CYS A 94 -20.72 3.79 -9.54
N GLY A 95 -21.14 4.97 -10.01
CA GLY A 95 -20.58 6.26 -9.62
C GLY A 95 -20.68 6.52 -8.11
N ILE A 96 -21.84 6.24 -7.50
CA ILE A 96 -22.03 6.43 -6.05
C ILE A 96 -21.14 5.48 -5.25
N ILE A 97 -21.09 4.20 -5.63
CA ILE A 97 -20.29 3.19 -4.91
C ILE A 97 -18.79 3.47 -5.06
N GLN A 98 -18.35 3.96 -6.22
CA GLN A 98 -16.94 4.26 -6.47
C GLN A 98 -16.49 5.64 -6.00
N ALA A 99 -17.42 6.56 -5.69
CA ALA A 99 -17.07 7.93 -5.28
C ALA A 99 -16.13 7.95 -4.06
N ILE A 100 -16.42 7.15 -3.03
CA ILE A 100 -15.60 7.08 -1.81
C ILE A 100 -14.19 6.49 -2.10
N PRO A 101 -14.05 5.31 -2.74
CA PRO A 101 -12.75 4.78 -3.14
C PRO A 101 -11.93 5.72 -4.03
N LEU A 102 -12.58 6.43 -4.96
CA LEU A 102 -11.91 7.40 -5.84
C LEU A 102 -11.39 8.61 -5.06
N PHE A 103 -12.21 9.14 -4.15
CA PHE A 103 -11.77 10.20 -3.25
C PHE A 103 -10.56 9.76 -2.41
N CYS A 104 -10.63 8.57 -1.80
CA CYS A 104 -9.50 8.00 -1.04
C CYS A 104 -8.25 7.83 -1.91
N THR A 105 -8.39 7.45 -3.18
CA THR A 105 -7.24 7.33 -4.10
C THR A 105 -6.54 8.67 -4.30
N ILE A 106 -7.29 9.73 -4.57
CA ILE A 106 -6.74 11.09 -4.74
C ILE A 106 -6.10 11.56 -3.42
N PHE A 107 -6.77 11.29 -2.31
CA PHE A 107 -6.33 11.67 -0.98
C PHE A 107 -5.02 10.98 -0.56
N THR A 108 -4.89 9.67 -0.82
CA THR A 108 -3.64 8.90 -0.62
C THR A 108 -2.48 9.54 -1.35
N ASN A 109 -2.64 9.89 -2.64
CA ASN A 109 -1.58 10.55 -3.41
C ASN A 109 -1.19 11.91 -2.83
N GLY A 110 -2.17 12.70 -2.35
CA GLY A 110 -1.93 13.98 -1.70
C GLY A 110 -1.18 13.85 -0.36
N ILE A 111 -1.55 12.88 0.47
CA ILE A 111 -0.86 12.59 1.73
C ILE A 111 0.55 12.08 1.46
N ALA A 112 0.71 11.12 0.55
CA ALA A 112 2.00 10.59 0.12
C ALA A 112 2.96 11.71 -0.31
N PHE A 113 2.48 12.66 -1.11
CA PHE A 113 3.24 13.85 -1.49
C PHE A 113 3.60 14.73 -0.29
N SER A 114 2.63 14.99 0.61
CA SER A 114 2.85 15.80 1.82
C SER A 114 3.88 15.19 2.76
N ILE A 115 3.87 13.86 2.95
CA ILE A 115 4.88 13.13 3.72
C ILE A 115 6.25 13.30 3.05
N GLY A 116 6.32 13.19 1.72
CA GLY A 116 7.55 13.42 0.96
C GLY A 116 8.14 14.81 1.23
N VAL A 117 7.31 15.85 1.20
CA VAL A 117 7.73 17.24 1.47
C VAL A 117 8.17 17.43 2.93
N ASP A 118 7.39 16.95 3.90
CA ASP A 118 7.73 17.03 5.33
C ASP A 118 9.10 16.38 5.63
N ARG A 119 9.38 15.25 4.98
CA ARG A 119 10.65 14.54 5.12
C ARG A 119 11.80 15.25 4.39
N LEU A 120 11.57 15.83 3.22
CA LEU A 120 12.59 16.64 2.53
C LEU A 120 13.00 17.86 3.36
N LEU A 121 12.04 18.55 3.98
CA LEU A 121 12.31 19.72 4.82
C LEU A 121 13.01 19.34 6.14
N SER A 122 12.71 18.17 6.71
CA SER A 122 13.35 17.69 7.95
C SER A 122 14.67 16.92 7.73
N SER A 123 15.01 16.57 6.50
CA SER A 123 16.18 15.76 6.06
C SER A 123 17.56 16.37 6.37
N MET A 124 17.66 17.51 7.05
CA MET A 124 18.95 18.04 7.51
C MET A 124 19.62 17.20 8.64
N LYS A 125 19.01 16.09 9.08
CA LYS A 125 19.55 15.18 10.12
C LYS A 125 19.71 13.74 9.61
N LYS A 126 20.95 13.21 9.65
CA LYS A 126 21.36 11.86 9.16
C LYS A 126 20.45 10.69 9.58
N THR A 127 19.87 10.74 10.78
CA THR A 127 19.01 9.65 11.32
C THR A 127 17.70 9.46 10.55
N GLN A 128 17.17 10.50 9.89
CA GLN A 128 15.89 10.43 9.16
C GLN A 128 16.05 9.91 7.71
N LEU A 129 17.29 9.77 7.22
CA LEU A 129 17.60 9.39 5.84
C LEU A 129 17.18 7.95 5.51
N ASN A 130 17.31 7.02 6.47
CA ASN A 130 16.97 5.62 6.24
C ASN A 130 15.44 5.41 6.12
N VAL A 131 14.66 6.14 6.91
CA VAL A 131 13.19 6.14 6.83
C VAL A 131 12.71 6.83 5.56
N PHE A 132 13.37 7.92 5.16
CA PHE A 132 13.12 8.57 3.88
C PHE A 132 13.40 7.62 2.71
N LYS A 133 14.53 6.90 2.72
CA LYS A 133 14.90 5.93 1.68
C LYS A 133 13.81 4.89 1.47
N SER A 134 13.24 4.34 2.55
CA SER A 134 12.16 3.35 2.41
C SER A 134 10.85 3.93 1.91
N LEU A 135 10.50 5.12 2.38
CA LEU A 135 9.30 5.81 1.89
C LEU A 135 9.44 6.14 0.41
N SER A 136 10.61 6.63 -0.04
CA SER A 136 10.87 6.90 -1.46
C SER A 136 10.75 5.63 -2.30
N VAL A 137 11.22 4.48 -1.81
CA VAL A 137 11.06 3.20 -2.52
C VAL A 137 9.58 2.82 -2.66
N ILE A 138 8.79 2.97 -1.60
CA ILE A 138 7.33 2.70 -1.63
C ILE A 138 6.65 3.61 -2.65
N LEU A 139 6.92 4.92 -2.58
CA LEU A 139 6.34 5.91 -3.49
C LEU A 139 6.72 5.65 -4.95
N LEU A 140 8.00 5.32 -5.21
CA LEU A 140 8.46 4.98 -6.56
C LEU A 140 7.75 3.72 -7.07
N MET A 141 7.62 2.69 -6.25
CA MET A 141 6.93 1.46 -6.63
C MET A 141 5.45 1.70 -6.97
N GLU A 142 4.75 2.51 -6.18
CA GLU A 142 3.36 2.89 -6.44
C GLU A 142 3.22 3.72 -7.72
N ILE A 143 4.06 4.75 -7.89
CA ILE A 143 4.09 5.59 -9.09
C ILE A 143 4.38 4.74 -10.32
N CYS A 144 5.38 3.86 -10.27
CA CYS A 144 5.70 2.93 -11.34
C CYS A 144 4.52 2.01 -11.67
N GLY A 145 3.86 1.43 -10.66
CA GLY A 145 2.69 0.57 -10.87
C GLY A 145 1.54 1.29 -11.59
N TRP A 146 1.25 2.53 -11.20
CA TRP A 146 0.24 3.35 -11.88
C TRP A 146 0.65 3.75 -13.30
N ILE A 147 1.89 4.21 -13.48
CA ILE A 147 2.43 4.58 -14.80
C ILE A 147 2.35 3.38 -15.74
N SER A 148 2.83 2.20 -15.32
CA SER A 148 2.76 0.98 -16.14
C SER A 148 1.31 0.63 -16.52
N ASN A 149 0.36 0.74 -15.59
CA ASN A 149 -1.05 0.51 -15.89
C ASN A 149 -1.62 1.53 -16.91
N TYR A 150 -1.25 2.81 -16.82
CA TYR A 150 -1.66 3.81 -17.80
C TYR A 150 -0.98 3.62 -19.15
N SER A 151 0.32 3.33 -19.18
CA SER A 151 1.06 3.05 -20.41
C SER A 151 0.45 1.87 -21.18
N ILE A 152 0.06 0.81 -20.48
CA ILE A 152 -0.57 -0.34 -21.13
C ILE A 152 -1.94 0.02 -21.70
N ARG A 153 -2.74 0.83 -21.00
CA ARG A 153 -4.02 1.34 -21.52
C ARG A 153 -3.83 2.15 -22.81
N LEU A 154 -2.80 2.97 -22.89
CA LEU A 154 -2.46 3.72 -24.09
C LEU A 154 -2.05 2.79 -25.25
N ILE A 155 -1.21 1.78 -24.97
CA ILE A 155 -0.78 0.80 -25.97
C ILE A 155 -1.97 -0.01 -26.50
N ILE A 156 -2.86 -0.48 -25.61
CA ILE A 156 -4.08 -1.21 -25.99
C ILE A 156 -4.96 -0.35 -26.91
N GLY A 157 -5.15 0.92 -26.55
CA GLY A 157 -5.91 1.87 -27.36
C GLY A 157 -5.29 2.09 -28.75
N ALA A 158 -3.96 2.17 -28.83
CA ALA A 158 -3.24 2.33 -30.10
C ALA A 158 -3.24 1.05 -30.96
N ALA A 159 -3.17 -0.13 -30.33
CA ALA A 159 -3.13 -1.42 -31.01
C ALA A 159 -4.51 -1.93 -31.48
N ASN A 160 -5.59 -1.21 -31.14
CA ASN A 160 -6.98 -1.55 -31.46
C ASN A 160 -7.34 -3.01 -31.12
N LEU A 161 -6.87 -3.48 -29.96
CA LEU A 161 -7.14 -4.85 -29.49
C LEU A 161 -8.63 -5.05 -29.23
N HIS A 162 -9.10 -6.27 -29.49
CA HIS A 162 -10.48 -6.68 -29.22
C HIS A 162 -10.88 -6.36 -27.77
N THR A 163 -12.06 -5.77 -27.57
CA THR A 163 -12.51 -5.20 -26.28
C THR A 163 -12.40 -6.19 -25.12
N LEU A 164 -12.66 -7.48 -25.37
CA LEU A 164 -12.54 -8.53 -24.36
C LEU A 164 -11.09 -8.73 -23.88
N ASN A 165 -10.12 -8.76 -24.80
CA ASN A 165 -8.71 -8.88 -24.45
C ASN A 165 -8.21 -7.64 -23.73
N SER A 166 -8.65 -6.46 -24.17
CA SER A 166 -8.37 -5.18 -23.52
C SER A 166 -8.83 -5.18 -22.06
N TRP A 167 -10.02 -5.69 -21.78
CA TRP A 167 -10.54 -5.79 -20.41
C TRP A 167 -9.70 -6.73 -19.53
N TYR A 168 -9.34 -7.92 -20.03
CA TYR A 168 -8.50 -8.87 -19.28
C TYR A 168 -7.12 -8.28 -18.97
N ILE A 169 -6.45 -7.72 -19.97
CA ILE A 169 -5.12 -7.13 -19.81
C ILE A 169 -5.18 -5.99 -18.79
N ILE A 170 -6.16 -5.09 -18.90
CA ILE A 170 -6.34 -3.99 -17.96
C ILE A 170 -6.50 -4.50 -16.52
N ASN A 171 -7.31 -5.54 -16.29
CA ASN A 171 -7.48 -6.04 -14.93
C ASN A 171 -6.19 -6.71 -14.40
N ILE A 172 -5.49 -7.49 -15.22
CA ILE A 172 -4.18 -8.08 -14.85
C ILE A 172 -3.18 -6.99 -14.47
N THR A 173 -3.07 -5.94 -15.29
CA THR A 173 -2.12 -4.85 -15.04
C THR A 173 -2.48 -4.04 -13.81
N THR A 174 -3.77 -3.94 -13.47
CA THR A 174 -4.18 -3.32 -12.21
C THR A 174 -3.77 -4.14 -10.99
N ILE A 175 -3.48 -5.45 -11.08
CA ILE A 175 -3.05 -6.20 -9.88
C ILE A 175 -1.71 -5.66 -9.35
N MET A 176 -0.81 -5.21 -10.24
CA MET A 176 0.52 -4.70 -9.88
C MET A 176 0.49 -3.53 -8.87
N PRO A 177 -0.23 -2.41 -9.11
CA PRO A 177 -0.33 -1.34 -8.12
C PRO A 177 -1.02 -1.79 -6.82
N TYR A 178 -1.93 -2.76 -6.86
CA TYR A 178 -2.53 -3.29 -5.62
C TYR A 178 -1.56 -4.12 -4.79
N ILE A 179 -0.67 -4.89 -5.43
CA ILE A 179 0.44 -5.55 -4.73
C ILE A 179 1.34 -4.51 -4.09
N ALA A 180 1.72 -3.46 -4.82
CA ALA A 180 2.56 -2.37 -4.30
C ALA A 180 1.94 -1.74 -3.04
N MET A 181 0.67 -1.31 -3.12
CA MET A 181 -0.06 -0.74 -1.98
C MET A 181 -0.21 -1.70 -0.79
N SER A 182 -0.32 -3.00 -1.06
CA SER A 182 -0.43 -4.03 -0.01
C SER A 182 0.89 -4.25 0.72
N LEU A 183 2.02 -4.06 0.02
CA LEU A 183 3.37 -4.23 0.57
C LEU A 183 3.95 -2.95 1.18
N SER A 184 3.26 -1.81 1.10
CA SER A 184 3.69 -0.54 1.69
C SER A 184 3.99 -0.66 3.19
N PRO A 185 3.13 -1.29 4.05
CA PRO A 185 3.44 -1.52 5.45
C PRO A 185 4.67 -2.41 5.68
N VAL A 186 4.83 -3.46 4.86
CA VAL A 186 5.94 -4.42 4.99
C VAL A 186 7.28 -3.72 4.76
N SER A 187 7.35 -2.88 3.74
CA SER A 187 8.54 -2.07 3.46
C SER A 187 8.84 -1.12 4.65
N LEU A 188 7.81 -0.53 5.24
CA LEU A 188 7.94 0.31 6.43
C LEU A 188 8.50 -0.46 7.64
N TYR A 189 8.04 -1.69 7.87
CA TYR A 189 8.55 -2.56 8.94
C TYR A 189 9.98 -3.05 8.71
N ILE A 190 10.39 -3.26 7.46
CA ILE A 190 11.75 -3.71 7.12
C ILE A 190 12.76 -2.58 7.32
N PHE A 191 12.43 -1.36 6.89
CA PHE A 191 13.40 -0.28 6.83
C PHE A 191 13.31 0.72 7.99
N SER A 192 12.17 0.82 8.69
CA SER A 192 12.02 1.67 9.86
C SER A 192 12.18 0.88 11.15
N THR A 193 13.26 1.13 11.87
CA THR A 193 13.55 0.48 13.16
C THR A 193 12.49 0.80 14.21
N GLU A 194 11.87 1.97 14.16
CA GLU A 194 10.81 2.37 15.09
C GLU A 194 9.53 1.54 14.90
N TYR A 195 9.07 1.43 13.65
CA TYR A 195 7.90 0.61 13.33
C TYR A 195 8.17 -0.88 13.52
N SER A 196 9.36 -1.35 13.16
CA SER A 196 9.78 -2.73 13.40
C SER A 196 9.75 -3.11 14.88
N ARG A 197 10.31 -2.25 15.76
CA ARG A 197 10.26 -2.47 17.22
C ARG A 197 8.83 -2.43 17.75
N ALA A 198 8.02 -1.49 17.30
CA ALA A 198 6.62 -1.39 17.71
C ALA A 198 5.81 -2.62 17.28
N PHE A 199 6.03 -3.11 16.06
CA PHE A 199 5.42 -4.33 15.54
C PHE A 199 5.81 -5.56 16.36
N LEU A 200 7.11 -5.78 16.60
CA LEU A 200 7.60 -6.94 17.38
C LEU A 200 7.11 -6.91 18.84
N LYS A 201 6.97 -5.71 19.43
CA LYS A 201 6.40 -5.55 20.77
C LYS A 201 4.93 -5.98 20.82
N GLN A 202 4.18 -5.73 19.75
CA GLN A 202 2.76 -6.05 19.67
C GLN A 202 2.50 -7.51 19.28
N PHE A 203 3.41 -8.11 18.50
CA PHE A 203 3.31 -9.49 18.01
C PHE A 203 4.53 -10.33 18.44
N PRO A 204 4.65 -10.63 19.75
CA PRO A 204 5.83 -11.32 20.29
C PRO A 204 6.01 -12.75 19.75
N PHE A 205 4.93 -13.38 19.26
CA PHE A 205 4.98 -14.71 18.65
C PHE A 205 5.79 -14.75 17.34
N ILE A 206 5.88 -13.63 16.62
CA ILE A 206 6.69 -13.52 15.39
C ILE A 206 8.17 -13.35 15.76
N SER A 207 8.44 -12.65 16.87
CA SER A 207 9.80 -12.29 17.31
C SER A 207 10.63 -13.48 17.79
N THR A 208 10.00 -14.55 18.27
CA THR A 208 10.71 -15.69 18.89
C THR A 208 11.51 -16.52 17.90
N SER A 209 11.28 -16.34 16.59
CA SER A 209 11.97 -17.10 15.53
C SER A 209 13.31 -16.51 15.07
N LYS A 210 13.66 -15.27 15.46
CA LYS A 210 14.86 -14.57 14.93
C LYS A 210 15.88 -14.05 15.94
N LEU A 211 15.70 -14.31 17.23
CA LEU A 211 16.63 -13.83 18.27
C LEU A 211 17.67 -14.88 18.74
N ASN A 212 17.92 -15.94 17.97
CA ASN A 212 18.99 -16.91 18.26
C ASN A 212 20.16 -16.88 17.28
N SER A 213 20.19 -15.93 16.34
CA SER A 213 21.25 -15.88 15.31
C SER A 213 21.65 -14.44 15.00
N SER A 214 22.23 -13.74 15.98
CA SER A 214 23.25 -12.69 15.83
C SER A 214 23.40 -11.91 17.14
N THR A 215 23.81 -12.59 18.21
CA THR A 215 24.61 -11.96 19.26
C THR A 215 26.07 -12.30 18.98
N THR A 216 26.59 -11.88 17.82
CA THR A 216 28.01 -11.54 17.77
C THR A 216 28.14 -10.26 18.57
N ALA A 217 28.56 -10.44 19.82
CA ALA A 217 28.99 -9.36 20.69
C ALA A 217 29.85 -8.39 19.89
N VAL A 218 29.37 -7.16 19.71
CA VAL A 218 30.25 -6.05 19.36
C VAL A 218 31.18 -5.90 20.55
N VAL A 219 32.37 -6.48 20.42
CA VAL A 219 33.50 -6.28 21.31
C VAL A 219 33.65 -4.77 21.49
N PRO A 220 33.63 -4.24 22.73
CA PRO A 220 33.93 -2.84 22.94
C PRO A 220 35.39 -2.62 22.55
N PHE A 221 35.60 -1.97 21.39
CA PHE A 221 36.89 -1.47 21.00
C PHE A 221 37.38 -0.52 22.10
N GLY A 222 38.56 -0.83 22.63
CA GLY A 222 39.17 -0.16 23.78
C GLY A 222 39.18 1.36 23.66
N GLY A 223 38.40 1.99 24.52
CA GLY A 223 38.56 3.38 24.92
C GLY A 223 39.48 3.44 26.13
N LYS A 224 40.66 4.02 25.93
CA LYS A 224 41.71 4.29 26.92
C LYS A 224 41.13 4.78 28.26
N ASN A 225 41.63 4.18 29.34
CA ASN A 225 41.59 4.76 30.69
C ASN A 225 42.23 6.16 30.67
N ILE A 226 41.40 7.20 30.72
CA ILE A 226 41.85 8.54 31.11
C ILE A 226 41.55 8.69 32.60
N SER A 227 42.64 8.65 33.37
CA SER A 227 42.72 9.15 34.73
C SER A 227 42.69 10.68 34.71
N SER A 228 41.65 11.28 35.30
CA SER A 228 41.74 12.58 35.99
C SER A 228 40.79 12.53 37.17
N LYS A 229 41.24 12.28 38.40
CA LYS A 229 41.92 13.24 39.29
C LYS A 229 41.11 14.53 39.49
N LYS A 230 40.46 14.58 40.68
CA LYS A 230 40.25 15.73 41.57
C LYS A 230 39.23 16.83 41.19
N PHE A 231 38.65 17.36 42.27
CA PHE A 231 38.02 18.66 42.44
C PHE A 231 36.57 18.80 41.96
N TYR A 232 35.62 18.69 42.90
CA TYR A 232 34.89 19.86 43.38
C TYR A 232 34.41 19.60 44.82
N ASP A 233 35.08 20.26 45.76
CA ASP A 233 34.49 20.68 47.03
C ASP A 233 33.36 21.70 46.75
N SER A 234 32.47 21.86 47.75
CA SER A 234 31.51 22.97 47.96
C SER A 234 30.03 22.67 47.66
N LEU A 235 29.35 21.97 48.57
CA LEU A 235 28.15 22.44 49.31
C LEU A 235 27.69 21.41 50.33
#